data_AF-A0A3L6JH34-F1
#
_entry.id   AF-A0A3L6JH34-F1
#
_cell.length_a   1.000
_cell.length_b   1.000
_cell.length_c   1.000
_cell.angle_alpha   90.00
_cell.angle_beta   90.00
_cell.angle_gamma   90.00
#
_symmetry.space_group_name_H-M   'P 1'
#
loop_
_entity.id
_entity.type
_entity.pdbx_description
1 polymer ?
#
loop_
_entity_poly.entity_id
_entity_poly.type
_entity_poly.pdbx_seq_one_letter_code
_entity_poly.pdbx_strand_id
1 'polypeptide(L)'
;MSEKKEKPERTSLRERVLKNIAAEGFGEEGRDIPVVARMNKQVVETLDSLVAIGVFKSRSEAAAALVEGAISSREDLFDDIRRQAARLNERQDAAMKEVQEAILGKLK
;
A
#
# COMPACT_ATOMS: atom_id res chain seq x y z
N MET A 1 -24.84 -45.37 2.26
CA MET A 1 -23.51 -44.87 2.69
C MET A 1 -23.05 -43.94 1.58
N SER A 2 -23.32 -42.65 1.70
CA SER A 2 -22.92 -41.67 0.68
C SER A 2 -21.72 -40.88 1.20
N GLU A 3 -20.57 -41.10 0.58
CA GLU A 3 -19.32 -40.41 0.89
C GLU A 3 -19.51 -38.89 0.67
N LYS A 4 -19.45 -38.15 1.77
CA LYS A 4 -19.46 -36.69 1.77
C LYS A 4 -18.05 -36.24 1.35
N LYS A 5 -17.89 -35.75 0.12
CA LYS A 5 -16.63 -35.12 -0.32
C LYS A 5 -16.38 -33.87 0.53
N GLU A 6 -15.40 -33.94 1.42
CA GLU A 6 -14.88 -32.79 2.16
C GLU A 6 -14.36 -31.74 1.17
N LYS A 7 -14.95 -30.54 1.21
CA LYS A 7 -14.45 -29.39 0.48
C LYS A 7 -13.18 -28.91 1.19
N PRO A 8 -12.05 -28.73 0.49
CA PRO A 8 -10.80 -28.31 1.13
C PRO A 8 -10.97 -26.94 1.79
N GLU A 9 -10.47 -26.83 3.02
CA GLU A 9 -10.61 -25.67 3.89
C GLU A 9 -10.07 -24.39 3.26
N ARG A 10 -10.99 -23.49 2.89
CA ARG A 10 -10.72 -22.15 2.32
C ARG A 10 -9.82 -21.29 3.21
N THR A 11 -9.81 -21.55 4.51
CA THR A 11 -8.99 -20.85 5.51
C THR A 11 -7.49 -20.98 5.20
N SER A 12 -7.03 -22.17 4.78
CA SER A 12 -5.61 -22.44 4.52
C SER A 12 -5.04 -21.66 3.33
N LEU A 13 -5.85 -21.34 2.31
CA LEU A 13 -5.38 -20.61 1.13
C LEU A 13 -5.18 -19.13 1.42
N ARG A 14 -6.13 -18.51 2.14
CA ARG A 14 -6.02 -17.10 2.55
C ARG A 14 -4.78 -16.89 3.39
N GLU A 15 -4.54 -17.75 4.37
CA GLU A 15 -3.35 -17.67 5.23
C GLU A 15 -2.05 -17.82 4.43
N ARG A 16 -1.99 -18.76 3.48
CA ARG A 16 -0.81 -18.95 2.62
C ARG A 16 -0.55 -17.76 1.69
N VAL A 17 -1.61 -17.18 1.11
CA VAL A 17 -1.50 -16.00 0.24
C VAL A 17 -1.03 -14.80 1.04
N LEU A 18 -1.67 -14.53 2.18
CA LEU A 18 -1.25 -13.45 3.07
C LEU A 18 0.17 -13.65 3.55
N LYS A 19 0.58 -14.86 3.92
CA LYS A 19 1.97 -15.14 4.33
C LYS A 19 3.00 -14.90 3.22
N ASN A 20 2.65 -15.17 1.97
CA ASN A 20 3.54 -14.96 0.82
C ASN A 20 3.60 -13.49 0.37
N ILE A 21 2.53 -12.72 0.60
CA ILE A 21 2.47 -11.28 0.34
C ILE A 21 3.11 -10.51 1.50
N ALA A 22 2.80 -10.93 2.73
CA ALA A 22 3.27 -10.38 3.99
C ALA A 22 4.60 -11.03 4.40
N ALA A 23 5.60 -10.99 3.52
CA ALA A 23 6.97 -11.07 3.98
C ALA A 23 7.20 -9.87 4.93
N GLU A 24 6.89 -10.11 6.21
CA GLU A 24 7.11 -9.30 7.42
C GLU A 24 6.43 -7.92 7.43
N GLY A 25 5.30 -7.80 8.16
CA GLY A 25 4.74 -6.48 8.48
C GLY A 25 3.21 -6.34 8.54
N PHE A 26 2.44 -7.43 8.42
CA PHE A 26 0.99 -7.34 8.60
C PHE A 26 0.65 -7.09 10.08
N GLY A 27 0.42 -5.82 10.44
CA GLY A 27 -0.24 -5.46 11.70
C GLY A 27 0.47 -4.49 12.64
N GLU A 28 1.36 -3.61 12.19
CA GLU A 28 1.85 -2.53 13.07
C GLU A 28 0.87 -1.36 13.12
N GLU A 29 0.04 -1.33 14.18
CA GLU A 29 -0.46 -0.21 15.01
C GLU A 29 -0.62 1.22 14.43
N GLY A 30 -0.78 1.36 13.12
CA GLY A 30 -1.05 2.62 12.44
C GLY A 30 -2.53 2.80 12.13
N ARG A 31 -3.02 4.05 12.18
CA ARG A 31 -4.35 4.38 11.63
C ARG A 31 -4.30 4.20 10.11
N ASP A 32 -5.16 3.36 9.56
CA ASP A 32 -5.35 3.22 8.11
C ASP A 32 -5.63 4.59 7.46
N ILE A 33 -4.86 4.93 6.41
CA ILE A 33 -5.06 6.18 5.66
C ILE A 33 -5.82 5.85 4.36
N PRO A 34 -7.07 6.32 4.19
CA PRO A 34 -7.82 6.06 2.98
C PRO A 34 -7.22 6.84 1.81
N VAL A 35 -6.93 6.13 0.72
CA VAL A 35 -6.49 6.72 -0.55
C VAL A 35 -7.50 6.39 -1.65
N VAL A 36 -7.74 7.35 -2.55
CA VAL A 36 -8.58 7.14 -3.74
C VAL A 36 -7.67 7.02 -4.95
N ALA A 37 -7.74 5.88 -5.63
CA ALA A 37 -6.95 5.62 -6.83
C ALA A 37 -7.86 5.30 -8.02
N ARG A 38 -7.44 5.74 -9.22
CA ARG A 38 -8.02 5.28 -10.48
C ARG A 38 -7.25 4.06 -10.95
N MET A 39 -7.97 2.98 -11.27
CA MET A 39 -7.40 1.75 -11.77
C MET A 39 -8.03 1.38 -13.11
N ASN A 40 -7.29 0.66 -13.95
CA ASN A 40 -7.85 0.17 -15.20
C ASN A 40 -8.85 -0.97 -14.94
N LYS A 41 -9.68 -1.26 -15.95
CA LYS A 41 -10.75 -2.27 -15.87
C LYS A 41 -10.22 -3.65 -15.47
N GLN A 42 -9.12 -4.10 -16.09
CA GLN A 42 -8.54 -5.42 -15.85
C GLN A 42 -8.08 -5.61 -14.41
N VAL A 43 -7.51 -4.57 -13.79
CA VAL A 43 -7.11 -4.60 -12.39
C VAL A 43 -8.33 -4.72 -11.50
N VAL A 44 -9.38 -3.93 -11.74
CA VAL A 44 -10.62 -4.01 -10.94
C VAL A 44 -11.28 -5.39 -11.05
N GLU A 45 -11.34 -5.97 -12.24
CA GLU A 45 -11.87 -7.32 -12.46
C GLU A 45 -11.05 -8.41 -11.74
N THR A 46 -9.73 -8.20 -11.65
CA THR A 46 -8.84 -9.09 -10.90
C THR A 46 -9.12 -9.00 -9.40
N LEU A 47 -9.25 -7.78 -8.86
CA LEU A 47 -9.61 -7.56 -7.45
C LEU A 47 -10.98 -8.17 -7.13
N ASP A 48 -11.96 -8.01 -8.02
CA ASP A 48 -13.26 -8.65 -7.91
C ASP A 48 -13.18 -10.16 -7.83
N SER A 49 -12.37 -10.76 -8.71
CA SER A 49 -12.18 -12.20 -8.74
C SER A 49 -11.60 -12.69 -7.42
N LEU A 50 -10.60 -12.00 -6.86
CA LEU A 50 -9.98 -12.33 -5.58
C LEU A 50 -10.94 -12.24 -4.40
N VAL A 51 -11.86 -11.27 -4.42
CA VAL A 51 -12.93 -11.15 -3.42
C VAL A 51 -13.97 -12.27 -3.60
N ALA A 52 -14.39 -12.53 -4.85
CA ALA A 52 -15.41 -13.52 -5.16
C ALA A 52 -15.00 -14.95 -4.75
N ILE A 53 -13.72 -15.29 -4.88
CA ILE A 53 -13.18 -16.59 -4.43
C ILE A 53 -12.91 -16.64 -2.92
N GLY A 54 -13.06 -15.51 -2.21
CA GLY A 54 -12.92 -15.41 -0.76
C GLY A 54 -11.48 -15.28 -0.26
N VAL A 55 -10.53 -14.88 -1.11
CA VAL A 55 -9.15 -14.60 -0.67
C VAL A 55 -9.11 -13.31 0.17
N PHE A 56 -9.83 -12.28 -0.27
CA PHE A 56 -9.99 -11.01 0.45
C PHE A 56 -11.45 -10.71 0.71
N LYS A 57 -11.75 -9.94 1.76
CA LYS A 57 -13.12 -9.56 2.15
C LYS A 57 -13.64 -8.40 1.32
N SER A 58 -12.76 -7.55 0.78
CA SER A 58 -13.11 -6.39 -0.03
C SER A 58 -12.04 -6.08 -1.09
N ARG A 59 -12.42 -5.27 -2.09
CA ARG A 59 -11.48 -4.76 -3.11
C ARG A 59 -10.38 -3.90 -2.49
N SER A 60 -10.70 -3.11 -1.46
CA SER A 60 -9.72 -2.27 -0.77
C SER A 60 -8.71 -3.09 0.01
N GLU A 61 -9.11 -4.17 0.69
CA GLU A 61 -8.20 -5.11 1.35
C GLU A 61 -7.27 -5.77 0.34
N ALA A 62 -7.82 -6.23 -0.80
CA ALA A 62 -7.04 -6.84 -1.87
C ALA A 62 -6.02 -5.85 -2.48
N ALA A 63 -6.44 -4.61 -2.72
CA ALA A 63 -5.57 -3.58 -3.27
C ALA A 63 -4.46 -3.19 -2.28
N ALA A 64 -4.79 -2.99 -1.00
CA ALA A 64 -3.83 -2.66 0.05
C ALA A 64 -2.78 -3.76 0.18
N ALA A 65 -3.20 -5.03 0.32
CA ALA A 65 -2.29 -6.16 0.46
C ALA A 65 -1.34 -6.29 -0.75
N LEU A 66 -1.83 -6.12 -1.98
CA LEU A 66 -1.00 -6.19 -3.18
C LEU A 66 0.01 -5.03 -3.28
N VAL A 67 -0.41 -3.81 -2.92
CA VAL A 67 0.46 -2.62 -2.94
C VAL A 67 1.52 -2.72 -1.85
N GLU A 68 1.12 -3.07 -0.63
CA GLU A 68 2.04 -3.28 0.49
C GLU A 68 3.06 -4.37 0.16
N GLY A 69 2.61 -5.54 -0.31
CA GLY A 69 3.54 -6.60 -0.71
C GLY A 69 4.53 -6.17 -1.79
N ALA A 70 4.09 -5.32 -2.74
CA ALA A 70 4.99 -4.76 -3.75
C ALA A 70 6.02 -3.79 -3.14
N ILE A 71 5.64 -2.98 -2.16
CA ILE A 71 6.53 -2.05 -1.44
C ILE A 71 7.51 -2.84 -0.56
N SER A 72 7.00 -3.71 0.31
CA SER A 72 7.80 -4.52 1.25
C SER A 72 8.81 -5.42 0.55
N SER A 73 8.50 -5.92 -0.65
CA SER A 73 9.45 -6.71 -1.46
C SER A 73 10.73 -5.95 -1.86
N ARG A 74 10.73 -4.61 -1.72
CA ARG A 74 11.83 -3.70 -2.07
C ARG A 74 11.96 -2.60 -1.03
N GLU A 75 11.79 -2.94 0.24
CA GLU A 75 11.66 -1.96 1.33
C GLU A 75 12.82 -0.97 1.32
N ASP A 76 14.07 -1.44 1.28
CA ASP A 76 15.29 -0.60 1.25
C ASP A 76 15.25 0.50 0.17
N LEU A 77 14.79 0.15 -1.03
CA LEU A 77 14.70 1.07 -2.16
C LEU A 77 13.63 2.14 -1.93
N PHE A 78 12.45 1.73 -1.45
CA PHE A 78 11.38 2.67 -1.12
C PHE A 78 11.76 3.55 0.08
N ASP A 79 12.53 3.03 1.01
CA ASP A 79 13.10 3.75 2.13
C ASP A 79 14.06 4.86 1.67
N ASP A 80 14.96 4.54 0.74
CA ASP A 80 15.84 5.51 0.11
C ASP A 80 15.07 6.59 -0.67
N ILE A 81 14.02 6.20 -1.39
CA ILE A 81 13.15 7.15 -2.10
C ILE A 81 12.46 8.09 -1.10
N ARG A 82 11.92 7.58 0.02
CA ARG A 82 11.31 8.41 1.08
C ARG A 82 12.32 9.39 1.67
N ARG A 83 13.54 8.94 1.97
CA ARG A 83 14.63 9.80 2.48
C ARG A 83 15.01 10.90 1.48
N GLN A 84 15.09 10.58 0.19
CA GLN A 84 15.39 11.56 -0.85
C GLN A 84 14.26 12.58 -1.03
N ALA A 85 13.00 12.13 -1.01
CA ALA A 85 11.85 13.01 -1.10
C ALA A 85 11.77 13.99 0.09
N ALA A 86 12.04 13.52 1.31
CA ALA A 86 12.10 14.37 2.50
C ALA A 86 13.15 15.48 2.36
N ARG A 87 14.37 15.13 1.92
CA ARG A 87 15.44 16.12 1.67
C ARG A 87 15.09 17.12 0.58
N LEU A 88 14.36 16.69 -0.45
CA LEU A 88 13.90 17.60 -1.51
C LEU A 88 12.92 18.63 -0.96
N ASN A 89 11.96 18.20 -0.14
CA ASN A 89 11.00 19.10 0.50
C ASN A 89 11.70 20.11 1.41
N GLU A 90 12.64 19.66 2.25
CA GLU A 90 13.43 20.57 3.11
C GLU A 90 14.16 21.65 2.30
N ARG A 91 14.74 21.27 1.16
CA ARG A 91 15.41 22.22 0.26
C ARG A 91 14.43 23.18 -0.41
N GLN A 92 13.25 22.70 -0.81
CA GLN A 92 12.20 23.56 -1.37
C GLN A 92 11.72 24.56 -0.33
N ASP A 93 11.48 24.12 0.90
CA ASP A 93 11.06 24.98 2.01
C ASP A 93 12.12 26.03 2.35
N ALA A 94 13.40 25.66 2.38
CA ALA A 94 14.51 26.58 2.58
C ALA A 94 14.58 27.65 1.47
N ALA A 95 14.48 27.23 0.20
CA ALA A 95 14.48 28.16 -0.93
C ALA A 95 13.26 29.10 -0.89
N MET A 96 12.08 28.60 -0.53
CA MET A 96 10.88 29.42 -0.36
C MET A 96 11.06 30.46 0.74
N LYS A 97 11.72 30.10 1.85
CA LYS A 97 12.06 31.03 2.93
C LYS A 97 13.04 32.11 2.48
N GLU A 98 14.09 31.75 1.74
CA GLU A 98 15.05 32.71 1.18
C GLU A 98 14.36 33.70 0.21
N VAL A 99 13.46 33.21 -0.65
CA VAL A 99 12.65 34.07 -1.53
C VAL A 99 11.77 35.02 -0.72
N GLN A 100 11.11 34.50 0.33
CA GLN A 100 10.27 35.31 1.21
C GLN A 100 11.07 36.41 1.90
N GLU A 101 12.27 36.11 2.41
CA GLU A 101 13.17 37.09 3.03
C GLU A 101 13.69 38.11 2.01
N ALA A 102 14.06 37.68 0.80
CA ALA A 102 14.57 38.58 -0.25
C ALA A 102 13.50 39.56 -0.78
N ILE A 103 12.24 39.14 -0.84
CA ILE A 103 11.12 39.96 -1.33
C ILE A 103 10.51 40.80 -0.21
N LEU A 104 10.16 40.18 0.93
CA LEU A 104 9.48 40.87 2.04
C LEU A 104 10.44 41.58 3.00
N GLY A 105 11.70 41.14 3.08
CA GLY A 105 12.72 41.80 3.89
C GLY A 105 13.19 43.14 3.33
N LYS A 106 12.98 43.40 2.03
CA LYS A 106 13.22 44.71 1.40
C LYS A 106 12.09 45.73 1.60
N LEU A 107 10.96 45.32 2.19
CA LEU A 107 9.80 46.17 2.47
C LEU A 107 9.80 46.76 3.89
N LYS A 108 10.90 46.63 4.64
CA LYS A 108 11.14 47.32 5.91
C LYS A 108 12.21 48.40 5.75
#